data_AF-A0A4R7VP23-F1
#
_entry.id   AF-A0A4R7VP23-F1
#
_cell.length_a   1.000
_cell.length_b   1.000
_cell.length_c   1.000
_cell.angle_alpha   90.00
_cell.angle_beta   90.00
_cell.angle_gamma   90.00
#
_symmetry.space_group_name_H-M   'P 1'
#
loop_
_entity.id
_entity.type
_entity.pdbx_description
1 polymer ?
#
loop_
_entity_poly.entity_id
_entity_poly.type
_entity_poly.pdbx_seq_one_letter_code
_entity_poly.pdbx_strand_id
1 'polypeptide(L)' 'MVDVQWWRSTYDNRVHAFGNEEAGRDFGEALCEHSVPNSRIECTDDGERCLACMLIFGDLLADTYGDSVWRAS' A
#
# COMPACT_ATOMS: atom_id res chain seq x y z
N MET A 1 2.94 -11.06 8.46
CA MET A 1 3.15 -9.60 8.52
C MET A 1 2.66 -9.06 7.19
N VAL A 2 1.79 -8.05 7.21
CA VAL A 2 1.28 -7.45 5.98
C VAL A 2 2.45 -6.67 5.37
N ASP A 3 3.16 -7.29 4.43
CA ASP A 3 4.35 -6.73 3.81
C ASP A 3 3.93 -5.99 2.55
N VAL A 4 3.99 -4.65 2.60
CA VAL A 4 3.58 -3.76 1.51
C VAL A 4 4.64 -2.71 1.26
N GLN A 5 4.88 -2.45 -0.02
CA GLN A 5 5.84 -1.43 -0.43
C GLN A 5 5.09 -0.15 -0.76
N TRP A 6 5.47 0.93 -0.10
CA TRP A 6 4.89 2.25 -0.34
C TRP A 6 5.67 2.95 -1.45
N TRP A 7 5.08 2.99 -2.65
CA TRP A 7 5.71 3.59 -3.82
C TRP A 7 4.77 4.58 -4.52
N ARG A 8 5.35 5.57 -5.19
CA ARG A 8 4.60 6.61 -5.89
C ARG A 8 4.17 6.13 -7.27
N SER A 9 2.88 6.26 -7.56
CA SER A 9 2.34 6.17 -8.92
C SER A 9 2.45 7.53 -9.58
N THR A 10 3.12 7.60 -10.73
CA THR A 10 3.16 8.82 -11.57
C THR A 10 1.86 9.03 -12.37
N TYR A 11 0.89 8.11 -12.26
CA TYR A 11 -0.42 8.23 -12.92
C TYR A 11 -1.33 9.23 -12.21
N ASP A 12 -1.38 9.15 -10.87
CA ASP A 12 -2.17 10.03 -10.01
C ASP A 12 -1.31 10.85 -9.04
N ASN A 13 0.02 10.71 -9.09
CA ASN A 13 1.00 11.36 -8.21
C ASN A 13 0.77 11.06 -6.72
N ARG A 14 0.25 9.87 -6.40
CA ARG A 14 0.02 9.42 -5.02
C ARG A 14 0.89 8.22 -4.67
N VAL A 15 1.17 8.09 -3.38
CA VAL A 15 1.90 6.95 -2.82
C VAL A 15 0.89 5.86 -2.44
N HIS A 16 1.03 4.69 -3.05
CA HIS A 16 0.15 3.54 -2.86
C HIS A 16 0.90 2.41 -2.14
N ALA A 17 0.14 1.55 -1.45
CA ALA A 17 0.66 0.33 -0.85
C ALA A 17 0.56 -0.80 -1.86
N PHE A 18 1.68 -1.19 -2.47
CA PHE A 18 1.74 -2.33 -3.40
C PHE A 18 1.98 -3.62 -2.63
N GLY A 19 1.19 -4.65 -2.95
CA GLY A 19 1.38 -5.99 -2.40
C GLY A 19 2.61 -6.67 -2.99
N ASN A 20 3.20 -7.59 -2.23
CA ASN A 20 4.39 -8.35 -2.64
C ASN A 20 4.05 -9.55 -3.57
N GLU A 21 2.79 -9.68 -4.00
CA GLU A 21 2.35 -10.80 -4.84
C GLU A 21 2.68 -10.54 -6.32
N GLU A 22 3.77 -11.19 -6.73
CA GLU A 22 4.20 -11.52 -8.10
C GLU A 22 5.17 -10.54 -8.81
N ALA A 23 6.45 -10.80 -8.56
CA ALA A 23 7.51 -10.55 -9.54
C ALA A 23 7.17 -11.27 -10.86
N GLY A 24 6.69 -10.52 -11.86
CA GLY A 24 6.35 -11.06 -13.19
C GLY A 24 5.22 -10.35 -13.93
N ARG A 25 4.44 -9.49 -13.27
CA ARG A 25 3.36 -8.73 -13.91
C ARG A 25 3.89 -7.41 -14.50
N ASP A 26 3.36 -7.01 -15.67
CA ASP A 26 3.66 -5.69 -16.30
C ASP A 26 3.13 -4.50 -15.48
N PHE A 27 2.31 -4.78 -14.47
CA PHE A 27 1.63 -3.83 -13.61
C PHE A 27 1.83 -4.19 -12.14
N GLY A 28 2.01 -3.18 -11.30
CA GLY A 28 1.87 -3.30 -9.86
C GLY A 28 0.42 -3.04 -9.44
N GLU A 29 -0.11 -3.91 -8.58
CA GLU A 29 -1.45 -3.76 -8.02
C GLU A 29 -1.35 -3.27 -6.57
N ALA A 30 -1.95 -2.11 -6.32
CA ALA A 30 -2.06 -1.55 -4.97
C ALA A 30 -3.19 -2.22 -4.18
N LEU A 31 -3.15 -2.12 -2.86
CA LEU A 31 -4.22 -2.60 -1.97
C LEU A 31 -5.60 -2.00 -2.29
N CYS A 32 -5.65 -0.76 -2.81
CA CYS A 32 -6.90 -0.13 -3.22
C CYS A 32 -7.36 -0.55 -4.64
N GLU A 33 -6.82 -1.64 -5.18
CA GLU A 33 -7.06 -2.16 -6.53
C GLU A 33 -6.58 -1.22 -7.65
N HIS A 34 -5.81 -0.18 -7.31
CA HIS A 34 -5.19 0.70 -8.30
C HIS A 34 -4.07 -0.05 -9.01
N SER A 35 -4.26 -0.32 -10.30
CA SER A 35 -3.28 -0.99 -11.16
C SER A 35 -2.45 0.03 -11.93
N VAL A 36 -1.13 -0.07 -11.81
CA VAL A 36 -0.18 0.90 -12.36
C VAL A 36 0.87 0.15 -13.19
N PRO A 37 1.14 0.54 -14.45
CA PRO A 37 2.27 -0.05 -15.19
C PRO A 37 3.57 0.13 -14.42
N ASN A 38 4.44 -0.88 -14.37
CA ASN A 38 5.69 -0.79 -13.60
C ASN A 38 6.57 0.40 -14.02
N SER A 39 6.53 0.79 -15.30
CA SER A 39 7.23 1.96 -15.84
C SER A 39 6.73 3.31 -15.31
N ARG A 40 5.60 3.31 -14.59
CA ARG A 40 4.96 4.47 -13.97
C ARG A 40 5.06 4.44 -12.44
N ILE A 41 5.72 3.44 -11.86
CA ILE A 41 5.97 3.32 -10.43
C ILE A 41 7.36 3.86 -10.13
N GLU A 42 7.44 4.79 -9.20
CA GLU A 42 8.71 5.29 -8.66
C GLU A 42 8.89 4.73 -7.26
N CYS A 43 10.04 4.10 -7.00
CA CYS A 43 10.37 3.49 -5.71
C CYS A 43 10.73 4.55 -4.64
N THR A 44 9.80 5.46 -4.37
CA THR A 44 9.86 6.50 -3.33
C THR A 44 8.50 6.58 -2.62
N ASP A 45 8.50 6.87 -1.33
CA ASP A 45 7.30 7.14 -0.53
C ASP A 45 7.05 8.65 -0.33
N ASP A 46 7.74 9.50 -1.09
CA ASP A 46 7.54 10.95 -1.09
C ASP A 46 6.20 11.35 -1.74
N GLY A 47 5.37 12.09 -0.99
CA GLY A 47 4.15 12.71 -1.51
C GLY A 47 2.90 12.39 -0.72
N GLU A 48 1.73 12.68 -1.31
CA GLU A 48 0.44 12.39 -0.71
C GLU A 48 0.17 10.88 -0.73
N ARG A 49 -0.09 10.28 0.43
CA ARG A 49 -0.49 8.87 0.51
C ARG A 49 -1.94 8.70 0.07
N CYS A 50 -2.19 7.65 -0.70
CA CYS A 50 -3.54 7.23 -1.07
C CYS A 50 -4.35 6.88 0.20
N LEU A 51 -5.41 7.65 0.46
CA LEU A 51 -6.25 7.46 1.65
C LEU A 51 -6.85 6.05 1.73
N ALA A 52 -7.30 5.48 0.60
CA ALA A 52 -7.84 4.13 0.57
C ALA A 52 -6.79 3.09 0.98
N CYS A 53 -5.55 3.19 0.46
CA CYS A 53 -4.46 2.32 0.88
C CYS A 53 -4.15 2.44 2.37
N MET A 54 -4.19 3.65 2.94
CA MET A 54 -3.97 3.85 4.38
C MET A 54 -5.05 3.19 5.24
N LEU A 55 -6.33 3.32 4.85
CA LEU A 55 -7.44 2.73 5.60
C LEU A 55 -7.41 1.19 5.54
N ILE A 56 -7.21 0.62 4.34
CA ILE A 56 -7.13 -0.83 4.16
C ILE A 56 -5.93 -1.40 4.92
N PHE A 57 -4.75 -0.77 4.81
CA PHE A 57 -3.58 -1.22 5.56
C PHE A 57 -3.79 -1.10 7.08
N GLY A 58 -4.43 -0.03 7.55
CA GLY A 58 -4.78 0.15 8.96
C GLY A 58 -5.71 -0.94 9.48
N ASP A 59 -6.71 -1.35 8.69
CA ASP A 59 -7.62 -2.45 9.00
C ASP A 59 -6.87 -3.79 9.10
N LEU A 60 -5.99 -4.08 8.12
CA LEU A 60 -5.15 -5.28 8.15
C LEU A 60 -4.19 -5.32 9.37
N LEU A 61 -3.67 -4.16 9.80
CA LEU A 61 -2.89 -4.04 11.03
C LEU A 61 -3.76 -4.30 12.26
N ALA A 62 -4.99 -3.79 12.29
CA ALA A 62 -5.93 -4.02 13.39
C ALA A 62 -6.30 -5.50 13.49
N ASP A 63 -6.54 -6.19 12.38
CA ASP A 63 -6.80 -7.63 12.38
C ASP A 63 -5.57 -8.44 12.84
N THR A 64 -4.36 -8.01 12.46
CA THR A 64 -3.13 -8.72 12.80
C THR A 64 -2.70 -8.50 14.26
N TYR A 65 -2.93 -7.31 14.82
CA TYR A 65 -2.36 -6.88 16.11
C TYR A 65 -3.38 -6.34 17.12
N GLY A 66 -4.66 -6.23 16.76
CA GLY A 66 -5.70 -5.50 17.50
C GLY A 66 -5.98 -6.04 18.90
N ASP A 67 -5.89 -7.35 19.10
CA ASP A 67 -6.08 -7.99 20.41
C ASP A 67 -4.99 -7.60 21.42
N SER A 68 -3.83 -7.10 20.96
CA SER A 68 -2.65 -6.87 21.81
C SER A 68 -2.36 -5.39 22.13
N VAL A 69 -2.99 -4.42 21.45
CA VAL A 69 -2.47 -3.03 21.44
C VAL A 69 -3.45 -1.94 21.89
N TRP A 70 -4.78 -2.14 21.78
CA TRP A 70 -5.75 -1.05 22.02
C TRP A 70 -6.41 -1.04 23.41
N ARG A 71 -5.74 -1.53 24.46
CA ARG A 71 -6.11 -1.10 25.82
C ARG A 71 -5.58 0.32 26.03
N ALA A 72 -6.44 1.29 25.76
CA ALA A 72 -6.27 2.66 26.23
C ALA A 72 -5.93 2.60 27.73
N SER A 73 -4.70 2.98 28.06
CA SER A 73 -4.26 3.26 29.43
C SER A 73 -4.64 4.69 29.80
#